data_AF-A0A381FC44-F1
#
_entry.id   AF-A0A381FC44-F1
#
_cell.length_a   1.000
_cell.length_b   1.000
_cell.length_c   1.000
_cell.angle_alpha   90.00
_cell.angle_beta   90.00
_cell.angle_gamma   90.00
#
_symmetry.space_group_name_H-M   'P 1'
#
loop_
_entity.id
_entity.type
_entity.pdbx_description
1 polymer ?
#
loop_
_entity_poly.entity_id
_entity_poly.type
_entity_poly.pdbx_seq_one_letter_code
_entity_poly.pdbx_strand_id
1 'polypeptide(L)'
;MTEKYEYFKLQFLRIRDRIYARPKLVYTYLMGTLILSFSFPFIQYYFFTPKIQKSFAVPNLYSESDRSKSDLDKQDQLMENVVNELQRYKSKRENGPLTKNDSLRIEYLYNKYQHLKNGH
;
A
#
# COMPACT_ATOMS: atom_id res chain seq x y z
N MET A 1 -12.22 59.21 8.42
CA MET A 1 -11.29 58.11 8.06
C MET A 1 -9.82 58.44 8.30
N THR A 2 -9.42 59.71 8.28
CA THR A 2 -8.03 60.17 8.47
C THR A 2 -7.48 59.94 9.88
N GLU A 3 -8.26 60.14 10.95
CA GLU A 3 -7.77 59.92 12.33
C GLU A 3 -7.34 58.48 12.61
N LYS A 4 -8.09 57.48 12.15
CA LYS A 4 -7.76 56.07 12.36
C LYS A 4 -6.45 55.68 11.65
N TYR A 5 -6.21 56.27 10.48
CA TYR A 5 -4.98 56.08 9.72
C TYR A 5 -3.77 56.72 10.41
N GLU A 6 -3.91 57.97 10.86
CA GLU A 6 -2.84 58.67 11.58
C GLU A 6 -2.51 57.99 12.93
N TYR A 7 -3.53 57.49 13.64
CA TYR A 7 -3.34 56.70 14.86
C TYR A 7 -2.55 55.41 14.58
N PHE A 8 -2.93 54.67 13.53
CA PHE A 8 -2.23 53.45 13.14
C PHE A 8 -0.77 53.73 12.72
N LYS A 9 -0.54 54.80 11.96
CA LYS A 9 0.77 55.25 11.53
C LYS A 9 1.66 55.62 12.71
N LEU A 10 1.14 56.36 13.69
CA LEU A 10 1.86 56.72 14.91
C LEU A 10 2.21 55.49 15.75
N GLN A 11 1.29 54.52 15.87
CA GLN A 11 1.56 53.27 16.56
C GLN A 11 2.65 52.45 15.86
N PHE A 12 2.60 52.36 14.53
CA PHE A 12 3.62 51.67 13.74
C PHE A 12 5.00 52.32 13.90
N LEU A 13 5.08 53.65 13.78
CA LEU A 13 6.33 54.41 13.98
C LEU A 13 6.91 54.18 15.39
N ARG A 14 6.06 54.21 16.42
CA ARG A 14 6.46 53.95 17.81
C ARG A 14 7.01 52.54 18.02
N ILE A 15 6.37 51.54 17.42
CA ILE A 15 6.83 50.13 17.50
C ILE A 15 8.16 49.97 16.77
N ARG A 16 8.26 50.55 15.56
CA ARG A 16 9.47 50.54 14.74
C ARG A 16 10.65 51.16 15.48
N ASP A 17 10.45 52.32 16.10
CA ASP A 17 11.52 53.02 16.82
C ASP A 17 11.96 52.21 18.07
N ARG A 18 11.03 51.49 18.72
CA ARG A 18 11.36 50.55 19.81
C ARG A 18 12.16 49.33 19.34
N ILE A 19 11.86 48.81 18.15
CA ILE A 19 12.60 47.70 17.52
C ILE A 19 14.05 48.14 17.25
N TYR A 20 14.25 49.32 16.67
CA TYR A 20 15.60 49.85 16.39
C TYR A 20 16.37 50.26 17.64
N ALA A 21 15.69 50.71 18.69
CA ALA A 21 16.33 51.07 19.96
C ALA A 21 16.85 49.85 20.75
N ARG A 22 16.31 48.64 20.48
CA ARG A 22 16.69 47.41 21.20
C ARG A 22 16.95 46.22 20.26
N PRO A 23 17.97 46.32 19.38
CA PRO A 23 18.22 45.32 18.34
C PRO A 23 18.58 43.95 18.91
N LYS A 24 19.27 43.89 20.07
CA LYS A 24 19.64 42.64 20.74
C LYS A 24 18.41 41.82 21.15
N LEU A 25 17.39 42.45 21.73
CA LEU A 25 16.17 41.74 22.13
C LEU A 25 15.41 41.23 20.92
N VAL A 26 15.27 42.07 19.89
CA VAL A 26 14.62 41.69 18.63
C VAL A 26 15.32 40.49 17.99
N TYR A 27 16.65 40.50 17.95
CA TYR A 27 17.44 39.37 17.49
C TYR A 27 17.21 38.11 18.33
N THR A 28 17.20 38.21 19.67
CA THR A 28 16.94 37.05 20.55
C THR A 28 15.54 36.47 20.31
N TYR A 29 14.51 37.30 20.17
CA TYR A 29 13.16 36.83 19.86
C TYR A 29 13.08 36.22 18.45
N LEU A 30 13.66 36.86 17.44
CA LEU A 30 13.72 36.33 16.07
C LEU A 30 14.44 34.98 16.05
N MET A 31 15.59 34.88 16.70
CA MET A 31 16.37 33.66 16.79
C MET A 31 15.58 32.57 17.51
N GLY A 32 14.89 32.90 18.61
CA GLY A 32 13.97 32.01 19.30
C GLY A 32 12.85 31.51 18.38
N THR A 33 12.17 32.41 17.65
CA THR A 33 11.10 32.04 16.72
C THR A 33 11.60 31.17 15.55
N LEU A 34 12.82 31.43 15.06
CA LEU A 34 13.44 30.63 13.99
C LEU A 34 13.77 29.22 14.49
N ILE A 35 14.34 29.11 15.69
CA ILE A 35 14.65 27.82 16.31
C ILE A 35 13.36 27.04 16.58
N LEU A 36 12.32 27.70 17.12
CA LEU A 36 11.01 27.06 17.32
C LEU A 36 10.37 26.62 16.01
N SER A 37 10.38 27.46 14.97
CA SER A 37 9.84 27.12 13.65
C SER A 37 10.61 25.98 12.99
N PHE A 38 11.92 25.92 13.18
CA PHE A 38 12.76 24.82 12.70
C PHE A 38 12.53 23.54 13.50
N SER A 39 12.24 23.65 14.80
CA SER A 39 12.00 22.51 15.70
C SER A 39 10.58 21.93 15.56
N PHE A 40 9.61 22.73 15.15
CA PHE A 40 8.22 22.33 14.92
C PHE A 40 8.06 21.06 14.05
N PRO A 41 8.73 20.92 12.89
CA PRO A 41 8.65 19.70 12.08
C PRO A 41 9.27 18.46 12.73
N PHE A 42 10.18 18.59 13.71
CA PHE A 42 10.74 17.45 14.43
C PHE A 42 9.71 16.82 15.38
N ILE A 43 8.89 17.65 16.04
CA ILE A 43 7.77 17.18 16.87
C ILE A 43 6.72 16.50 15.98
N GLN A 44 6.42 17.09 14.81
CA GLN A 44 5.55 16.46 13.82
C GLN A 44 6.12 15.11 13.37
N TYR A 45 7.42 15.00 13.08
CA TYR A 45 8.06 13.75 12.66
C TYR A 45 8.02 12.65 13.74
N TYR A 46 8.22 13.00 15.01
CA TYR A 46 8.21 12.04 16.11
C TYR A 46 6.79 11.59 16.49
N PHE A 47 5.81 12.51 16.53
CA PHE A 47 4.45 12.23 16.99
C PHE A 47 3.51 11.79 15.85
N PHE A 48 3.63 12.42 14.69
CA PHE A 48 3.10 11.88 13.44
C PHE A 48 4.18 11.00 12.85
N THR A 49 4.28 9.75 13.33
CA THR A 49 4.69 8.70 12.41
C THR A 49 3.73 8.84 11.24
N PRO A 50 4.15 9.21 10.02
CA PRO A 50 3.33 8.86 8.88
C PRO A 50 3.17 7.35 9.09
N LYS A 51 1.94 6.90 9.32
CA LYS A 51 1.57 5.61 8.78
C LYS A 51 1.81 5.85 7.30
N ILE A 52 3.06 5.67 6.86
CA ILE A 52 3.37 5.23 5.52
C ILE A 52 2.54 3.97 5.54
N GLN A 53 1.29 4.10 5.09
CA GLN A 53 0.53 2.96 4.69
C GLN A 53 1.55 2.28 3.80
N LYS A 54 1.99 1.08 4.20
CA LYS A 54 2.83 0.19 3.39
C LYS A 54 1.98 -0.23 2.18
N SER A 55 1.60 0.80 1.45
CA SER A 55 0.55 0.96 0.47
C SER A 55 0.75 2.33 -0.19
N PHE A 56 1.99 2.83 -0.29
CA PHE A 56 2.48 3.00 -1.66
C PHE A 56 2.50 1.60 -2.26
N ALA A 57 1.31 1.12 -2.62
CA ALA A 57 1.18 0.15 -3.68
C ALA A 57 1.75 0.93 -4.85
N VAL A 58 3.03 0.71 -5.15
CA VAL A 58 3.53 0.93 -6.50
C VAL A 58 2.40 0.38 -7.37
N PRO A 59 1.71 1.21 -8.18
CA PRO A 59 0.70 0.69 -9.06
C PRO A 59 1.47 -0.34 -9.85
N ASN A 60 1.19 -1.60 -9.55
CA ASN A 60 2.03 -2.64 -10.06
C ASN A 60 1.56 -2.77 -11.51
N LEU A 61 2.21 -1.98 -12.37
CA LEU A 61 2.00 -1.96 -13.81
C LEU A 61 2.24 -3.36 -14.41
N TYR A 62 2.88 -4.24 -13.63
CA TYR A 62 3.14 -5.64 -13.92
C TYR A 62 2.39 -6.61 -12.96
N SER A 63 1.47 -6.14 -12.10
CA SER A 63 0.79 -6.98 -11.10
C SER A 63 -0.13 -7.96 -11.76
N GLU A 64 -0.73 -7.53 -12.86
CA GLU A 64 -1.54 -8.40 -13.68
C GLU A 64 -0.69 -9.54 -14.23
N SER A 65 0.56 -9.28 -14.62
CA SER A 65 1.47 -10.32 -15.13
C SER A 65 2.04 -11.22 -14.03
N ASP A 66 2.31 -10.69 -12.84
CA ASP A 66 2.78 -11.51 -11.71
C ASP A 66 1.64 -12.31 -11.07
N ARG A 67 0.43 -11.73 -11.03
CA ARG A 67 -0.78 -12.45 -10.60
C ARG A 67 -1.15 -13.52 -11.62
N SER A 68 -1.12 -13.22 -12.92
CA SER A 68 -1.40 -14.22 -13.95
C SER A 68 -0.36 -15.34 -13.93
N LYS A 69 0.93 -15.05 -13.76
CA LYS A 69 1.95 -16.09 -13.51
C LYS A 69 1.64 -16.91 -12.27
N SER A 70 1.30 -16.28 -11.14
CA SER A 70 0.97 -17.00 -9.91
C SER A 70 -0.31 -17.83 -10.02
N ASP A 71 -1.27 -17.39 -10.83
CA ASP A 71 -2.53 -18.10 -11.05
C ASP A 71 -2.35 -19.23 -12.07
N LEU A 72 -1.48 -19.05 -13.07
CA LEU A 72 -1.01 -20.12 -13.97
C LEU A 72 -0.24 -21.19 -13.18
N ASP A 73 0.68 -20.81 -12.29
CA ASP A 73 1.41 -21.75 -11.44
C ASP A 73 0.46 -22.56 -10.54
N LYS A 74 -0.59 -21.92 -9.99
CA LYS A 74 -1.63 -22.62 -9.22
C LYS A 74 -2.47 -23.53 -10.10
N GLN A 75 -2.82 -23.11 -11.31
CA GLN A 75 -3.55 -23.94 -12.26
C GLN A 75 -2.76 -25.18 -12.67
N ASP A 76 -1.45 -25.03 -12.91
CA ASP A 76 -0.54 -26.13 -13.23
C ASP A 76 -0.44 -27.12 -12.05
N GLN A 77 -0.32 -26.63 -10.82
CA GLN A 77 -0.35 -27.49 -9.62
C GLN A 77 -1.69 -28.23 -9.46
N LEU A 78 -2.82 -27.58 -9.72
CA LEU A 78 -4.13 -28.22 -9.67
C LEU A 78 -4.28 -29.28 -10.76
N MET A 79 -3.76 -29.01 -11.96
CA MET A 79 -3.75 -29.95 -13.09
C MET A 79 -2.89 -31.17 -12.76
N GLU A 80 -1.69 -30.98 -12.22
CA GLU A 80 -0.80 -32.06 -11.79
C GLU A 80 -1.47 -32.98 -10.77
N ASN A 81 -2.15 -32.40 -9.77
CA ASN A 81 -2.89 -33.17 -8.77
C ASN A 81 -4.01 -34.02 -9.38
N VAL A 82 -4.77 -33.46 -10.32
CA VAL A 82 -5.85 -34.19 -11.02
C VAL A 82 -5.28 -35.34 -11.86
N VAL A 83 -4.16 -35.12 -12.58
CA VAL A 83 -3.49 -36.17 -13.37
C VAL A 83 -2.97 -37.27 -12.46
N ASN A 84 -2.35 -36.92 -11.33
CA ASN A 84 -1.87 -37.88 -10.35
C ASN A 84 -3.01 -38.73 -9.76
N GLU A 85 -4.17 -38.13 -9.49
CA GLU A 85 -5.35 -38.85 -9.00
C GLU A 85 -5.92 -39.79 -10.07
N LEU A 86 -6.02 -39.34 -11.33
CA LEU A 86 -6.43 -40.18 -12.47
C LEU A 86 -5.46 -41.36 -12.70
N GLN A 87 -4.16 -41.15 -12.53
CA GLN A 87 -3.15 -42.21 -12.65
C GLN A 87 -3.31 -43.28 -11.57
N ARG A 88 -3.73 -42.90 -10.34
CA ARG A 88 -4.05 -43.87 -9.28
C ARG A 88 -5.25 -44.74 -9.68
N TYR A 89 -6.28 -44.14 -10.28
CA TYR A 89 -7.43 -44.90 -10.77
C TYR A 89 -7.09 -45.79 -11.98
N LYS A 90 -6.18 -45.35 -12.85
CA LYS A 90 -5.64 -46.19 -13.93
C LYS A 90 -4.93 -47.42 -13.37
N SER A 91 -4.06 -47.23 -12.38
CA SER A 91 -3.36 -48.32 -11.69
C SER A 91 -4.34 -49.24 -10.96
N LYS A 92 -5.41 -48.69 -10.37
CA LYS A 92 -6.47 -49.48 -9.71
C LYS A 92 -7.24 -50.36 -10.71
N ARG A 93 -7.53 -49.84 -11.91
CA ARG A 93 -8.15 -50.60 -13.01
C ARG A 93 -7.28 -51.76 -13.47
N GLU A 94 -5.97 -51.55 -13.55
CA GLU A 94 -5.01 -52.60 -13.93
C GLU A 94 -4.95 -53.74 -12.90
N ASN A 95 -5.27 -53.45 -11.63
CA ASN A 95 -5.27 -54.40 -10.52
C ASN A 95 -6.67 -54.98 -10.16
N GLY A 96 -7.74 -54.56 -10.84
CA GLY A 96 -9.09 -55.06 -10.57
C GLY A 96 -10.23 -54.17 -11.13
N PRO A 97 -11.50 -54.62 -11.00
CA PRO A 97 -12.64 -53.88 -11.54
C PRO A 97 -12.90 -52.58 -10.77
N LEU A 98 -13.16 -51.49 -11.50
CA LEU A 98 -13.55 -50.20 -10.93
C LEU A 98 -14.97 -50.26 -10.38
N THR A 99 -15.21 -49.65 -9.22
CA THR A 99 -16.55 -49.53 -8.65
C THR A 99 -17.33 -48.38 -9.30
N LYS A 100 -18.66 -48.39 -9.20
CA LYS A 100 -19.51 -47.31 -9.74
C LYS A 100 -19.15 -45.93 -9.18
N ASN A 101 -18.71 -45.86 -7.93
CA ASN A 101 -18.22 -44.63 -7.31
C ASN A 101 -16.89 -44.16 -7.90
N ASP A 102 -15.97 -45.09 -8.16
CA ASP A 102 -14.71 -44.78 -8.85
C ASP A 102 -14.97 -44.20 -10.24
N SER A 103 -15.92 -44.75 -10.99
CA SER A 103 -16.30 -44.24 -12.32
C SER A 103 -16.81 -42.80 -12.28
N LEU A 104 -17.70 -42.47 -11.33
CA LEU A 104 -18.20 -41.11 -11.14
C LEU A 104 -17.07 -40.13 -10.76
N ARG A 105 -16.13 -40.57 -9.92
CA ARG A 105 -14.99 -39.76 -9.52
C ARG A 105 -14.04 -39.52 -10.69
N ILE A 106 -13.77 -40.53 -11.52
CA ILE A 106 -12.96 -40.40 -12.74
C ILE A 106 -13.61 -39.42 -13.72
N GLU A 107 -14.92 -39.50 -13.92
CA GLU A 107 -15.66 -38.57 -14.79
C GLU A 107 -15.57 -37.12 -14.28
N TYR A 108 -15.77 -36.92 -12.98
CA TYR A 108 -15.60 -35.61 -12.35
C TYR A 108 -14.17 -35.07 -12.52
N LEU A 109 -13.15 -35.89 -12.26
CA LEU A 109 -11.74 -35.51 -12.41
C LEU A 109 -11.39 -35.21 -13.86
N TYR A 110 -11.90 -36.00 -14.80
CA TYR A 110 -11.68 -35.78 -16.22
C TYR A 110 -12.31 -34.47 -16.68
N ASN A 111 -13.55 -34.19 -16.26
CA ASN A 111 -14.21 -32.93 -16.58
C ASN A 111 -13.44 -31.74 -15.99
N LYS A 112 -13.02 -31.84 -14.73
CA LYS A 112 -12.18 -30.83 -14.08
C LYS A 112 -10.86 -30.59 -14.82
N TYR A 113 -10.20 -31.65 -15.32
CA TYR A 113 -9.00 -31.53 -16.13
C TYR A 113 -9.27 -30.80 -17.46
N GLN A 114 -10.37 -31.11 -18.15
CA GLN A 114 -10.74 -30.42 -19.39
C GLN A 114 -11.00 -28.92 -19.16
N HIS A 115 -11.72 -28.58 -18.08
CA HIS A 115 -11.94 -27.19 -17.68
C HIS A 115 -10.63 -26.45 -17.38
N LEU A 116 -9.70 -27.10 -16.66
CA LEU A 116 -8.38 -26.51 -16.35
C LEU A 116 -7.52 -26.32 -17.60
N LYS A 117 -7.59 -27.24 -18.57
CA LYS A 117 -6.79 -27.20 -19.80
C LYS A 117 -7.31 -26.17 -20.82
N ASN A 118 -8.62 -26.01 -20.93
CA ASN A 118 -9.24 -25.18 -21.99
C ASN A 118 -9.65 -23.79 -21.50
N GLY A 119 -9.52 -23.49 -20.19
CA GLY A 119 -9.85 -22.18 -19.63
C GLY A 119 -11.35 -21.83 -19.66
N HIS A 120 -12.22 -22.80 -19.93
CA HIS A 120 -13.69 -22.69 -19.98
C HIS A 120 -14.32 -23.82 -19.19
#